data_AF-A0A0Q4X053-F1
#
_entry.id   AF-A0A0Q4X053-F1
#
_cell.length_a   1.000
_cell.length_b   1.000
_cell.length_c   1.000
_cell.angle_alpha   90.00
_cell.angle_beta   90.00
_cell.angle_gamma   90.00
#
_symmetry.space_group_name_H-M   'P 1'
#
loop_
_entity.id
_entity.type
_entity.pdbx_description
1 polymer ?
#
loop_
_entity_poly.entity_id
_entity_poly.type
_entity_poly.pdbx_seq_one_letter_code
_entity_poly.pdbx_strand_id
1 'polypeptide(L)'
;MSFANRPARPLRIAAFLALAGLAGSGLAGSALAQAAKPKPAAPAPTAPAPTAPAAPAAGGMAQQQTGPQTVNVKSEPSQTEWTKVCGKDQASATDVCYTTRDFVSDQGQPVLAVAVYDMKNAQQNVRVVRYLLPLGLLLQPGIRFTVDGQQGTPGKFAVCFPNGCFAEAGGVSNDVVNAMKKGTTLNVSVQNQTQREVTFAVPLAGFGKAFDGPAIDPKVLEEQQKKLQAEMEKRADETRKKLEQQNAPAAGAPAPAPKP
;
A
#
# COMPACT_ATOMS: atom_id res chain seq x y z
N MET A 1 30.63 11.89 -38.54
CA MET A 1 29.88 13.04 -39.10
C MET A 1 28.45 12.86 -38.61
N SER A 2 27.83 13.66 -37.75
CA SER A 2 28.03 15.05 -37.38
C SER A 2 27.59 15.25 -35.92
N PHE A 3 28.41 15.96 -35.16
CA PHE A 3 28.04 16.61 -33.90
C PHE A 3 27.51 18.01 -34.22
N ALA A 4 26.40 18.41 -33.59
CA ALA A 4 25.95 19.80 -33.45
C ALA A 4 24.84 19.78 -32.37
N ASN A 5 25.03 20.18 -31.11
CA ASN A 5 25.54 21.42 -30.54
C ASN A 5 24.82 22.68 -31.05
N ARG A 6 23.77 23.10 -30.32
CA ARG A 6 23.21 24.47 -30.35
C ARG A 6 22.56 24.83 -29.00
N PRO A 7 22.51 26.13 -28.66
CA PRO A 7 23.03 26.61 -27.38
C PRO A 7 22.00 27.24 -26.43
N ALA A 8 22.43 27.44 -25.19
CA ALA A 8 21.78 28.20 -24.13
C ALA A 8 21.51 29.67 -24.54
N ARG A 9 20.38 30.22 -24.07
CA ARG A 9 20.05 31.64 -24.16
C ARG A 9 19.66 32.16 -22.77
N PRO A 10 20.37 33.17 -22.23
CA PRO A 10 20.06 33.78 -20.93
C PRO A 10 19.09 34.95 -21.13
N LEU A 11 18.16 35.17 -20.19
CA LEU A 11 17.38 36.42 -20.19
C LEU A 11 17.07 36.92 -18.77
N ARG A 12 17.87 37.92 -18.39
CA ARG A 12 17.56 39.22 -17.76
C ARG A 12 17.04 39.32 -16.33
N ILE A 13 17.81 40.12 -15.59
CA ILE A 13 17.66 40.75 -14.28
C ILE A 13 16.70 41.95 -14.35
N ALA A 14 15.87 42.15 -13.31
CA ALA A 14 15.46 43.42 -12.69
C ALA A 14 14.49 43.09 -11.52
N ALA A 15 14.77 43.27 -10.22
CA ALA A 15 15.14 44.44 -9.42
C ALA A 15 13.93 45.26 -8.88
N PHE A 16 13.81 45.24 -7.54
CA PHE A 16 13.18 46.17 -6.57
C PHE A 16 11.66 46.38 -6.52
N LEU A 17 11.07 46.12 -5.34
CA LEU A 17 10.71 47.17 -4.37
C LEU A 17 10.29 46.56 -3.02
N ALA A 18 10.84 47.13 -1.95
CA ALA A 18 10.64 46.79 -0.55
C ALA A 18 9.43 47.51 0.05
N LEU A 19 8.81 46.92 1.07
CA LEU A 19 8.14 47.68 2.12
C LEU A 19 8.26 46.96 3.49
N ALA A 20 8.78 47.73 4.44
CA ALA A 20 8.82 47.51 5.89
C ALA A 20 7.41 47.32 6.48
N GLY A 21 7.18 46.83 7.70
CA GLY A 21 8.00 46.51 8.88
C GLY A 21 7.04 46.25 10.07
N LEU A 22 7.60 45.85 11.22
CA LEU A 22 7.10 45.92 12.63
C LEU A 22 7.76 44.75 13.39
N ALA A 23 8.93 44.94 13.99
CA ALA A 23 9.15 45.45 15.36
C ALA A 23 8.78 44.42 16.45
N GLY A 24 9.80 43.89 17.13
CA GLY A 24 9.67 42.99 18.27
C GLY A 24 11.03 42.68 18.89
N SER A 25 11.57 43.64 19.65
CA SER A 25 12.82 43.52 20.42
C SER A 25 12.59 42.77 21.74
N GLY A 26 13.51 41.86 22.11
CA GLY A 26 13.44 41.13 23.38
C GLY A 26 14.78 40.53 23.82
N LEU A 27 15.66 41.39 24.34
CA LEU A 27 16.64 41.24 25.42
C LEU A 27 17.42 39.91 25.60
N ALA A 28 18.70 40.00 25.22
CA ALA A 28 19.93 39.69 25.98
C ALA A 28 19.90 38.69 27.16
N GLY A 29 20.83 37.72 27.09
CA GLY A 29 21.24 36.91 28.24
C GLY A 29 22.43 35.99 27.93
N SER A 30 23.60 36.56 27.64
CA SER A 30 24.87 35.82 27.61
C SER A 30 25.41 35.68 29.04
N ALA A 31 25.51 34.46 29.55
CA ALA A 31 26.23 34.17 30.79
C ALA A 31 27.42 33.25 30.49
N LEU A 32 28.61 33.86 30.41
CA LEU A 32 29.92 33.22 30.51
C LEU A 32 30.41 33.42 31.96
N ALA A 33 30.71 32.33 32.68
CA ALA A 33 31.56 32.24 33.88
C ALA A 33 31.21 30.93 34.63
N GLN A 34 32.10 30.11 35.19
CA GLN A 34 33.53 30.19 35.44
C GLN A 34 34.02 28.75 35.69
N ALA A 35 35.18 28.41 35.13
CA ALA A 35 35.91 27.21 35.53
C ALA A 35 36.59 27.44 36.88
N ALA A 36 36.24 26.65 37.90
CA ALA A 36 36.95 26.59 39.17
C ALA A 36 37.72 25.28 39.28
N LYS A 37 39.02 25.40 39.58
CA LYS A 37 39.97 24.29 39.83
C LYS A 37 39.60 23.52 41.10
N PRO A 38 39.83 22.19 41.18
CA PRO A 38 39.71 21.45 42.43
C PRO A 38 40.99 21.59 43.27
N LYS A 39 40.85 21.83 44.58
CA LYS A 39 41.91 21.66 45.59
C LYS A 39 41.44 20.58 46.60
N PRO A 40 42.31 19.66 47.05
CA PRO A 40 41.90 18.42 47.71
C PRO A 40 41.79 18.59 49.23
N ALA A 41 40.83 17.89 49.83
CA ALA A 41 40.71 17.71 51.28
C ALA A 41 40.67 16.21 51.61
N ALA A 42 41.51 15.84 52.57
CA ALA A 42 41.76 14.51 53.11
C ALA A 42 40.60 14.00 54.00
N PRO A 43 40.59 12.71 54.41
CA PRO A 43 39.40 11.96 54.78
C PRO A 43 39.12 11.94 56.30
N ALA A 44 37.85 11.90 56.69
CA ALA A 44 37.37 11.39 57.99
C ALA A 44 35.82 11.22 57.95
N PRO A 45 35.21 10.48 58.88
CA PRO A 45 35.12 9.03 58.96
C PRO A 45 33.69 8.51 58.66
N THR A 46 33.59 7.23 58.29
CA THR A 46 32.35 6.49 58.05
C THR A 46 31.40 6.49 59.25
N ALA A 47 30.15 6.94 59.05
CA ALA A 47 29.00 6.67 59.92
C ALA A 47 27.97 5.79 59.15
N PRO A 48 27.22 4.90 59.81
CA PRO A 48 26.38 3.91 59.14
C PRO A 48 25.15 4.54 58.48
N ALA A 49 24.79 4.02 57.32
CA ALA A 49 23.67 4.48 56.50
C ALA A 49 22.31 4.31 57.20
N PRO A 50 21.40 5.30 57.16
CA PRO A 50 19.99 5.06 57.41
C PRO A 50 19.34 4.38 56.20
N THR A 51 18.63 3.29 56.45
CA THR A 51 17.81 2.55 55.49
C THR A 51 16.73 3.48 54.90
N ALA A 52 16.78 3.69 53.58
CA ALA A 52 15.74 4.39 52.85
C ALA A 52 14.53 3.46 52.61
N PRO A 53 13.28 3.94 52.70
CA PRO A 53 12.09 3.15 52.37
C PRO A 53 12.06 2.77 50.89
N ALA A 54 11.69 1.54 50.60
CA ALA A 54 11.49 1.05 49.24
C ALA A 54 10.45 1.89 48.49
N ALA A 55 10.86 2.53 47.39
CA ALA A 55 9.93 3.15 46.45
C ALA A 55 9.16 2.05 45.71
N PRO A 56 7.83 2.17 45.55
CA PRO A 56 7.05 1.18 44.82
C PRO A 56 7.48 1.19 43.35
N ALA A 57 7.75 -0.01 42.83
CA ALA A 57 7.99 -0.23 41.42
C ALA A 57 6.80 0.30 40.61
N ALA A 58 6.99 1.42 39.94
CA ALA A 58 6.09 1.90 38.91
C ALA A 58 6.19 0.94 37.72
N GLY A 59 5.41 -0.14 37.78
CA GLY A 59 5.06 -0.94 36.63
C GLY A 59 4.27 -0.07 35.64
N GLY A 60 4.76 -0.03 34.40
CA GLY A 60 4.16 0.77 33.35
C GLY A 60 5.15 1.12 32.24
N MET A 61 6.03 0.20 31.86
CA MET A 61 6.73 0.32 30.59
C MET A 61 5.72 0.06 29.48
N ALA A 62 5.20 1.12 28.86
CA ALA A 62 4.76 1.02 27.48
C ALA A 62 5.99 0.62 26.65
N GLN A 63 6.12 -0.68 26.35
CA GLN A 63 7.11 -1.17 25.40
C GLN A 63 6.83 -0.49 24.06
N GLN A 64 7.59 0.55 23.76
CA GLN A 64 7.74 1.04 22.41
C GLN A 64 8.45 -0.07 21.64
N GLN A 65 7.68 -0.94 20.97
CA GLN A 65 8.18 -2.03 20.14
C GLN A 65 9.08 -1.42 19.03
N THR A 66 10.40 -1.54 19.22
CA THR A 66 11.43 -1.12 18.27
C THR A 66 11.82 -2.23 17.29
N GLY A 67 11.03 -3.32 17.21
CA GLY A 67 11.28 -4.46 16.34
C GLY A 67 10.64 -4.35 14.95
N PRO A 68 10.98 -5.26 14.02
CA PRO A 68 10.30 -5.43 12.74
C PRO A 68 8.79 -5.59 12.95
N GLN A 69 8.00 -4.91 12.13
CA GLN A 69 6.54 -4.96 12.20
C GLN A 69 6.02 -5.89 11.11
N THR A 70 5.23 -6.90 11.47
CA THR A 70 4.54 -7.75 10.49
C THR A 70 3.10 -7.31 10.36
N VAL A 71 2.65 -7.10 9.13
CA VAL A 71 1.27 -6.79 8.76
C VAL A 71 0.69 -8.02 8.07
N ASN A 72 -0.25 -8.68 8.74
CA ASN A 72 -1.01 -9.76 8.15
C ASN A 72 -2.13 -9.15 7.31
N VAL A 73 -2.24 -9.57 6.05
CA VAL A 73 -3.30 -9.12 5.15
C VAL A 73 -4.30 -10.25 4.88
N LYS A 74 -5.55 -9.89 4.66
CA LYS A 74 -6.63 -10.80 4.27
C LYS A 74 -6.91 -10.66 2.79
N SER A 75 -7.36 -11.73 2.15
CA SER A 75 -7.84 -11.64 0.77
C SER A 75 -9.01 -10.67 0.66
N GLU A 76 -8.99 -9.84 -0.37
CA GLU A 76 -10.12 -8.96 -0.72
C GLU A 76 -11.39 -9.81 -0.94
N PRO A 77 -12.47 -9.62 -0.16
CA PRO A 77 -13.67 -10.46 -0.24
C PRO A 77 -14.35 -10.48 -1.62
N SER A 78 -14.25 -9.39 -2.38
CA SER A 78 -14.77 -9.33 -3.76
C SER A 78 -13.91 -10.08 -4.78
N GLN A 79 -12.65 -10.40 -4.43
CA GLN A 79 -11.73 -11.21 -5.22
C GLN A 79 -11.35 -12.49 -4.48
N THR A 80 -12.26 -13.45 -4.50
CA THR A 80 -12.13 -14.70 -3.73
C THR A 80 -10.91 -15.54 -4.13
N GLU A 81 -10.50 -15.50 -5.39
CA GLU A 81 -9.43 -16.34 -5.95
C GLU A 81 -8.35 -15.49 -6.64
N TRP A 82 -7.15 -16.04 -6.79
CA TRP A 82 -6.14 -15.49 -7.69
C TRP A 82 -6.67 -15.48 -9.13
N THR A 83 -6.38 -14.41 -9.86
CA THR A 83 -6.92 -14.20 -11.20
C THR A 83 -5.80 -14.10 -12.22
N LYS A 84 -5.82 -14.93 -13.26
CA LYS A 84 -4.88 -14.84 -14.39
C LYS A 84 -5.55 -14.17 -15.57
N VAL A 85 -4.87 -13.18 -16.14
CA VAL A 85 -5.30 -12.48 -17.35
C VAL A 85 -4.13 -12.52 -18.33
N CYS A 86 -4.42 -12.86 -19.59
CA CYS A 86 -3.43 -12.90 -20.64
C CYS A 86 -3.86 -12.02 -21.81
N GLY A 87 -2.89 -11.35 -22.41
CA GLY A 87 -3.04 -10.60 -23.64
C GLY A 87 -1.81 -10.80 -24.53
N LYS A 88 -1.90 -10.34 -25.77
CA LYS A 88 -0.80 -10.36 -26.71
C LYS A 88 -0.48 -8.94 -27.14
N ASP A 89 0.76 -8.53 -26.94
CA ASP A 89 1.26 -7.28 -27.50
C ASP A 89 1.57 -7.50 -28.98
N GLN A 90 0.80 -6.84 -29.85
CA GLN A 90 0.93 -6.96 -31.30
C GLN A 90 2.23 -6.33 -31.81
N ALA A 91 2.76 -5.32 -31.13
CA ALA A 91 3.96 -4.60 -31.58
C ALA A 91 5.24 -5.44 -31.39
N SER A 92 5.31 -6.18 -30.29
CA SER A 92 6.48 -7.01 -29.94
C SER A 92 6.27 -8.52 -30.12
N ALA A 93 5.07 -8.94 -30.54
CA ALA A 93 4.65 -10.34 -30.58
C ALA A 93 4.87 -11.09 -29.25
N THR A 94 4.80 -10.37 -28.13
CA THR A 94 5.01 -10.91 -26.77
C THR A 94 3.67 -11.26 -26.17
N ASP A 95 3.54 -12.50 -25.71
CA ASP A 95 2.40 -12.93 -24.90
C ASP A 95 2.65 -12.46 -23.45
N VAL A 96 1.74 -11.67 -22.91
CA VAL A 96 1.83 -11.08 -21.56
C VAL A 96 0.71 -11.65 -20.72
N CYS A 97 1.06 -12.49 -19.75
CA CYS A 97 0.14 -12.99 -18.75
C CYS A 97 0.48 -12.38 -17.40
N TYR A 98 -0.52 -12.00 -16.62
CA TYR A 98 -0.33 -11.64 -15.22
C TYR A 98 -1.33 -12.37 -14.33
N THR A 99 -0.86 -12.83 -13.18
CA THR A 99 -1.71 -13.45 -12.14
C THR A 99 -1.73 -12.53 -10.93
N THR A 100 -2.91 -12.00 -10.58
CA THR A 100 -3.06 -10.94 -9.59
C THR A 100 -4.00 -11.31 -8.45
N ARG A 101 -3.78 -10.70 -7.29
CA ARG A 101 -4.71 -10.72 -6.16
C ARG A 101 -4.55 -9.50 -5.26
N ASP A 102 -5.68 -9.03 -4.75
CA ASP A 102 -5.79 -7.88 -3.87
C ASP A 102 -6.03 -8.32 -2.43
N PHE A 103 -5.50 -7.52 -1.51
CA PHE A 103 -5.50 -7.81 -0.09
C PHE A 103 -5.86 -6.58 0.73
N VAL A 104 -6.67 -6.82 1.76
CA VAL A 104 -7.19 -5.81 2.68
C VAL A 104 -6.71 -6.03 4.11
N SER A 105 -6.86 -5.00 4.93
CA SER A 105 -6.69 -5.09 6.38
C SER A 105 -7.88 -5.82 7.03
N ASP A 106 -7.79 -6.04 8.34
CA ASP A 106 -8.90 -6.55 9.16
C ASP A 106 -10.15 -5.65 9.11
N GLN A 107 -9.98 -4.37 8.75
CA GLN A 107 -11.04 -3.38 8.63
C GLN A 107 -11.57 -3.25 7.19
N GLY A 108 -11.12 -4.12 6.27
CA GLY A 108 -11.53 -4.08 4.86
C GLY A 108 -10.91 -2.96 4.04
N GLN A 109 -9.88 -2.29 4.54
CA GLN A 109 -9.17 -1.24 3.79
C GLN A 109 -8.16 -1.87 2.83
N PRO A 110 -8.03 -1.43 1.57
CA PRO A 110 -6.98 -1.91 0.65
C PRO A 110 -5.59 -1.68 1.26
N VAL A 111 -4.79 -2.74 1.33
CA VAL A 111 -3.42 -2.68 1.88
C VAL A 111 -2.39 -3.00 0.82
N LEU A 112 -2.63 -4.04 0.01
CA LEU A 112 -1.63 -4.56 -0.89
C LEU A 112 -2.31 -5.23 -2.09
N ALA A 113 -1.76 -5.03 -3.28
CA ALA A 113 -2.03 -5.90 -4.43
C ALA A 113 -0.73 -6.54 -4.89
N VAL A 114 -0.81 -7.80 -5.34
CA VAL A 114 0.33 -8.55 -5.87
C VAL A 114 -0.02 -9.08 -7.25
N ALA A 115 0.82 -8.80 -8.23
CA ALA A 115 0.70 -9.32 -9.59
C ALA A 115 2.01 -9.96 -10.05
N VAL A 116 1.95 -11.19 -10.52
CA VAL A 116 3.08 -11.90 -11.13
C VAL A 116 2.91 -11.88 -12.64
N TYR A 117 3.78 -11.15 -13.32
CA TYR A 117 3.85 -11.07 -14.78
C TYR A 117 4.76 -12.15 -15.34
N ASP A 118 4.28 -12.85 -16.37
CA ASP A 118 5.01 -13.80 -17.20
C ASP A 118 4.90 -13.30 -18.65
N MET A 119 6.00 -12.76 -19.16
CA MET A 119 6.09 -12.20 -20.51
C MET A 119 6.94 -13.14 -21.35
N LYS A 120 6.37 -13.69 -22.42
CA LYS A 120 7.03 -14.68 -23.26
C LYS A 120 6.97 -14.29 -24.72
N ASN A 121 8.11 -14.34 -25.39
CA ASN A 121 8.21 -14.30 -26.85
C ASN A 121 9.11 -15.45 -27.35
N ALA A 122 9.48 -15.43 -28.62
CA ALA A 122 10.28 -16.50 -29.22
C ALA A 122 11.72 -16.58 -28.66
N GLN A 123 12.22 -15.50 -28.06
CA GLN A 123 13.62 -15.36 -27.66
C GLN A 123 13.81 -15.45 -26.14
N GLN A 124 12.83 -15.03 -25.35
CA GLN A 124 12.96 -14.88 -23.91
C GLN A 124 11.63 -15.08 -23.18
N ASN A 125 11.76 -15.54 -21.94
CA ASN A 125 10.71 -15.50 -20.93
C ASN A 125 11.21 -14.61 -19.79
N VAL A 126 10.50 -13.52 -19.54
CA VAL A 126 10.83 -12.54 -18.50
C VAL A 126 9.71 -12.51 -17.49
N ARG A 127 10.07 -12.63 -16.21
CA ARG A 127 9.11 -12.55 -15.11
C ARG A 127 9.40 -11.43 -14.16
N VAL A 128 8.31 -10.81 -13.71
CA VAL A 128 8.33 -9.67 -12.80
C VAL A 128 7.24 -9.89 -11.75
N VAL A 129 7.59 -9.74 -10.47
CA VAL A 129 6.57 -9.59 -9.43
C VAL A 129 6.40 -8.12 -9.13
N ARG A 130 5.17 -7.64 -9.28
CA ARG A 130 4.76 -6.26 -9.05
C ARG A 130 3.84 -6.19 -7.84
N TYR A 131 4.07 -5.18 -7.01
CA TYR A 131 3.32 -4.91 -5.80
C TYR A 131 2.72 -3.51 -5.89
N LEU A 132 1.49 -3.34 -5.41
CA LEU A 132 0.94 -2.03 -5.08
C LEU A 132 0.95 -1.89 -3.55
N LEU A 133 1.88 -1.08 -3.04
CA LEU A 133 2.09 -0.86 -1.62
C LEU A 133 1.46 0.46 -1.16
N PRO A 134 1.12 0.61 0.13
CA PRO A 134 0.54 1.83 0.65
C PRO A 134 1.57 2.97 0.66
N LEU A 135 1.07 4.20 0.78
CA LEU A 135 1.93 5.38 0.97
C LEU A 135 2.55 5.38 2.38
N GLY A 136 3.59 6.20 2.58
CA GLY A 136 4.27 6.34 3.87
C GLY A 136 5.43 5.35 4.09
N LEU A 137 5.81 4.61 3.06
CA LEU A 137 6.99 3.74 3.02
C LEU A 137 8.18 4.45 2.37
N LEU A 138 9.40 4.06 2.75
CA LEU A 138 10.63 4.59 2.16
C LEU A 138 10.89 3.97 0.79
N LEU A 139 11.20 4.84 -0.19
CA LEU A 139 11.52 4.45 -1.56
C LEU A 139 12.88 3.74 -1.69
N GLN A 140 13.82 4.09 -0.82
CA GLN A 140 15.14 3.48 -0.73
C GLN A 140 15.27 2.79 0.63
N PRO A 141 15.84 1.57 0.70
CA PRO A 141 16.58 0.87 -0.36
C PRO A 141 15.70 0.14 -1.40
N GLY A 142 14.37 0.16 -1.22
CA GLY A 142 13.42 -0.56 -2.05
C GLY A 142 12.69 -1.62 -1.24
N ILE A 143 12.29 -2.70 -1.92
CA ILE A 143 11.58 -3.82 -1.30
C ILE A 143 12.43 -5.08 -1.35
N ARG A 144 12.12 -6.04 -0.49
CA ARG A 144 12.64 -7.41 -0.55
C ARG A 144 11.50 -8.36 -0.33
N PHE A 145 11.30 -9.32 -1.23
CA PHE A 145 10.29 -10.35 -1.01
C PHE A 145 10.92 -11.73 -0.80
N THR A 146 10.25 -12.58 -0.04
CA THR A 146 10.62 -13.98 0.23
C THR A 146 9.39 -14.85 0.14
N VAL A 147 9.55 -16.13 -0.20
CA VAL A 147 8.49 -17.13 -0.09
C VAL A 147 8.85 -18.05 1.07
N ASP A 148 7.98 -18.18 2.07
CA ASP A 148 8.17 -19.03 3.25
C ASP A 148 9.56 -18.85 3.93
N GLY A 149 10.09 -17.63 3.94
CA GLY A 149 11.38 -17.30 4.57
C GLY A 149 12.63 -17.76 3.78
N GLN A 150 12.47 -18.21 2.53
CA GLN A 150 13.58 -18.52 1.63
C GLN A 150 14.39 -17.26 1.24
N GLN A 151 15.44 -17.44 0.44
CA GLN A 151 16.30 -16.36 -0.04
C GLN A 151 15.49 -15.17 -0.60
N GLY A 152 15.82 -13.97 -0.11
CA GLY A 152 15.14 -12.75 -0.51
C GLY A 152 15.48 -12.32 -1.92
N THR A 153 14.45 -11.96 -2.69
CA THR A 153 14.59 -11.31 -3.99
C THR A 153 14.42 -9.81 -3.83
N PRO A 154 15.41 -9.00 -4.21
CA PRO A 154 15.32 -7.54 -4.13
C PRO A 154 14.38 -6.98 -5.21
N GLY A 155 13.72 -5.88 -4.89
CA GLY A 155 12.91 -5.11 -5.81
C GLY A 155 13.03 -3.62 -5.52
N LYS A 156 12.53 -2.80 -6.45
CA LYS A 156 12.62 -1.34 -6.38
C LYS A 156 11.27 -0.71 -6.64
N PHE A 157 11.04 0.47 -6.06
CA PHE A 157 9.88 1.27 -6.43
C PHE A 157 10.02 1.79 -7.86
N ALA A 158 8.95 1.68 -8.64
CA ALA A 158 8.87 2.14 -10.01
C ALA A 158 8.18 3.50 -10.10
N VAL A 159 7.00 3.64 -9.51
CA VAL A 159 6.19 4.86 -9.56
C VAL A 159 5.18 4.89 -8.41
N CYS A 160 4.83 6.09 -7.92
CA CYS A 160 3.77 6.28 -6.94
C CYS A 160 2.62 7.10 -7.52
N PHE A 161 1.41 6.69 -7.20
CA PHE A 161 0.14 7.36 -7.49
C PHE A 161 -0.60 7.64 -6.17
N PRO A 162 -1.66 8.47 -6.16
CA PRO A 162 -2.43 8.74 -4.95
C PRO A 162 -2.99 7.49 -4.26
N ASN A 163 -3.25 6.41 -5.03
CA ASN A 163 -3.75 5.14 -4.52
C ASN A 163 -2.65 4.18 -4.02
N GLY A 164 -1.36 4.52 -4.17
CA GLY A 164 -0.25 3.69 -3.69
C GLY A 164 1.00 3.75 -4.55
N CYS A 165 2.05 3.06 -4.11
CA CYS A 165 3.33 2.96 -4.78
C CYS A 165 3.52 1.59 -5.42
N PHE A 166 3.81 1.57 -6.71
CA PHE A 166 4.20 0.36 -7.41
C PHE A 166 5.67 0.04 -7.16
N ALA A 167 5.94 -1.18 -6.72
CA ALA A 167 7.26 -1.75 -6.58
C ALA A 167 7.38 -3.02 -7.40
N GLU A 168 8.55 -3.24 -8.00
CA GLU A 168 8.77 -4.34 -8.94
C GLU A 168 10.09 -5.04 -8.62
N ALA A 169 10.05 -6.36 -8.67
CA ALA A 169 11.22 -7.22 -8.69
C ALA A 169 11.22 -7.97 -10.02
N GLY A 170 12.17 -7.61 -10.89
CA GLY A 170 12.37 -8.25 -12.19
C GLY A 170 13.39 -9.38 -12.13
N GLY A 171 13.47 -10.15 -13.22
CA GLY A 171 14.43 -11.26 -13.31
C GLY A 171 14.10 -12.43 -12.39
N VAL A 172 12.81 -12.63 -12.11
CA VAL A 172 12.34 -13.66 -11.18
C VAL A 172 12.54 -15.04 -11.81
N SER A 173 13.28 -15.91 -11.13
CA SER A 173 13.62 -17.24 -11.65
C SER A 173 12.43 -18.19 -11.66
N ASN A 174 12.56 -19.29 -12.42
CA ASN A 174 11.61 -20.41 -12.37
C ASN A 174 11.45 -20.96 -10.96
N ASP A 175 12.54 -21.04 -10.20
CA ASP A 175 12.52 -21.61 -8.85
C ASP A 175 11.69 -20.76 -7.88
N VAL A 176 11.79 -19.42 -7.98
CA VAL A 176 10.98 -18.53 -7.15
C VAL A 176 9.50 -18.65 -7.49
N VAL A 177 9.13 -18.72 -8.78
CA VAL A 177 7.73 -18.94 -9.17
C VAL A 177 7.23 -20.31 -8.69
N ASN A 178 8.04 -21.36 -8.84
CA ASN A 178 7.71 -22.69 -8.34
C ASN A 178 7.56 -22.71 -6.81
N ALA A 179 8.37 -21.95 -6.08
CA ALA A 179 8.22 -21.75 -4.65
C ALA A 179 6.89 -21.03 -4.35
N MET A 180 6.53 -19.96 -5.07
CA MET A 180 5.24 -19.27 -4.88
C MET A 180 4.04 -20.20 -5.13
N LYS A 181 4.15 -21.11 -6.10
CA LYS A 181 3.08 -22.08 -6.44
C LYS A 181 2.83 -23.11 -5.33
N LYS A 182 3.88 -23.51 -4.62
CA LYS A 182 3.84 -24.55 -3.58
C LYS A 182 3.82 -23.99 -2.16
N GLY A 183 4.24 -22.73 -2.02
CA GLY A 183 4.44 -22.07 -0.74
C GLY A 183 3.15 -21.59 -0.13
N THR A 184 3.26 -21.13 1.12
CA THR A 184 2.11 -20.72 1.92
C THR A 184 2.00 -19.20 2.02
N THR A 185 3.14 -18.54 2.18
CA THR A 185 3.21 -17.12 2.51
C THR A 185 4.29 -16.43 1.69
N LEU A 186 3.90 -15.40 0.96
CA LEU A 186 4.80 -14.44 0.32
C LEU A 186 4.98 -13.25 1.27
N ASN A 187 6.19 -13.02 1.75
CA ASN A 187 6.50 -11.89 2.62
C ASN A 187 7.17 -10.80 1.81
N VAL A 188 6.59 -9.61 1.74
CA VAL A 188 7.22 -8.43 1.14
C VAL A 188 7.61 -7.44 2.24
N SER A 189 8.90 -7.14 2.32
CA SER A 189 9.52 -6.31 3.36
C SER A 189 10.00 -4.98 2.80
N VAL A 190 9.79 -3.91 3.56
CA VAL A 190 10.07 -2.53 3.17
C VAL A 190 10.25 -1.68 4.43
N GLN A 191 10.99 -0.57 4.36
CA GLN A 191 11.16 0.31 5.52
C GLN A 191 10.09 1.40 5.59
N ASN A 192 9.66 1.77 6.80
CA ASN A 192 8.85 2.96 7.04
C ASN A 192 9.71 4.20 7.33
N GLN A 193 9.08 5.36 7.55
CA GLN A 193 9.77 6.64 7.79
C GLN A 193 10.70 6.65 9.02
N THR A 194 10.53 5.70 9.94
CA THR A 194 11.40 5.52 11.12
C THR A 194 12.49 4.47 10.90
N GLN A 195 12.74 4.09 9.64
CA GLN A 195 13.70 3.06 9.23
C GLN A 195 13.41 1.66 9.82
N ARG A 196 12.20 1.42 10.33
CA ARG A 196 11.78 0.09 10.78
C ARG A 196 11.31 -0.75 9.59
N GLU A 197 11.72 -2.01 9.57
CA GLU A 197 11.23 -2.98 8.58
C GLU A 197 9.76 -3.29 8.87
N VAL A 198 8.94 -3.19 7.82
CA VAL A 198 7.55 -3.56 7.75
C VAL A 198 7.43 -4.70 6.75
N THR A 199 6.92 -5.84 7.19
CA THR A 199 6.73 -7.03 6.36
C THR A 199 5.26 -7.31 6.19
N PHE A 200 4.77 -7.31 4.95
CA PHE A 200 3.41 -7.72 4.62
C PHE A 200 3.41 -9.21 4.30
N ALA A 201 2.64 -9.99 5.08
CA ALA A 201 2.52 -11.44 4.91
C ALA A 201 1.30 -11.77 4.05
N VAL A 202 1.55 -12.19 2.81
CA VAL A 202 0.55 -12.45 1.77
C VAL A 202 0.27 -13.94 1.64
N PRO A 203 -0.98 -14.39 1.84
CA PRO A 203 -1.36 -15.78 1.59
C PRO A 203 -1.22 -16.17 0.11
N LEU A 204 -0.52 -17.26 -0.17
CA LEU A 204 -0.35 -17.82 -1.52
C LEU A 204 -1.40 -18.89 -1.88
N ALA A 205 -2.36 -19.16 -1.00
CA ALA A 205 -3.43 -20.12 -1.24
C ALA A 205 -4.13 -19.86 -2.59
N GLY A 206 -4.16 -20.86 -3.46
CA GLY A 206 -4.77 -20.79 -4.80
C GLY A 206 -3.88 -20.16 -5.90
N PHE A 207 -2.70 -19.63 -5.57
CA PHE A 207 -1.82 -18.99 -6.56
C PHE A 207 -1.41 -19.96 -7.66
N GLY A 208 -0.91 -21.15 -7.29
CA GLY A 208 -0.45 -22.12 -8.29
C GLY A 208 -1.54 -22.58 -9.26
N LYS A 209 -2.76 -22.77 -8.75
CA LYS A 209 -3.93 -23.12 -9.56
C LYS A 209 -4.26 -22.02 -10.58
N ALA A 210 -4.23 -20.75 -10.17
CA ALA A 210 -4.51 -19.64 -11.07
C ALA A 210 -3.37 -19.39 -12.07
N PHE A 211 -2.12 -19.48 -11.60
CA PHE A 211 -0.93 -19.22 -12.42
C PHE A 211 -0.78 -20.25 -13.56
N ASP A 212 -0.98 -21.55 -13.27
CA ASP A 212 -0.95 -22.61 -14.28
C ASP A 212 -2.27 -22.75 -15.04
N GLY A 213 -3.36 -22.28 -14.43
CA GLY A 213 -4.70 -22.40 -14.98
C GLY A 213 -4.94 -21.58 -16.25
N PRO A 214 -6.13 -21.75 -16.85
CA PRO A 214 -6.56 -20.90 -17.95
C PRO A 214 -6.69 -19.45 -17.47
N ALA A 215 -6.34 -18.50 -18.34
CA ALA A 215 -6.67 -17.11 -18.10
C ALA A 215 -8.20 -16.92 -18.09
N ILE A 216 -8.69 -15.87 -17.42
CA ILE A 216 -10.07 -15.44 -17.59
C ILE A 216 -10.27 -15.11 -19.07
N ASP A 217 -11.22 -15.81 -19.69
CA ASP A 217 -11.62 -15.54 -21.07
C ASP A 217 -12.39 -14.22 -21.11
N PRO A 218 -11.91 -13.21 -21.89
CA PRO A 218 -12.63 -11.95 -22.07
C PRO A 218 -14.10 -12.15 -22.47
N LYS A 219 -14.40 -13.18 -23.28
CA LYS A 219 -15.77 -13.46 -23.73
C LYS A 219 -16.66 -13.94 -22.58
N VAL A 220 -16.13 -14.75 -21.68
CA VAL A 220 -16.88 -15.22 -20.50
C VAL A 220 -17.17 -14.04 -19.57
N LEU A 221 -16.24 -13.10 -19.43
CA LEU A 221 -16.45 -11.89 -18.65
C LEU A 221 -17.52 -10.98 -19.28
N GLU A 222 -17.49 -10.80 -20.60
CA GLU A 222 -18.52 -10.05 -21.35
C GLU A 222 -19.91 -10.68 -21.20
N GLU A 223 -20.02 -12.00 -21.30
CA GLU A 223 -21.28 -12.73 -21.09
C GLU A 223 -21.80 -12.58 -19.65
N GLN A 224 -20.91 -12.68 -18.66
CA GLN A 224 -21.26 -12.46 -17.26
C GLN A 224 -21.74 -11.02 -17.00
N GLN A 225 -21.06 -10.03 -17.56
CA GLN A 225 -21.46 -8.61 -17.46
C GLN A 225 -22.83 -8.37 -18.10
N LYS A 226 -23.08 -8.92 -19.29
CA LYS A 226 -24.38 -8.82 -19.98
C LYS A 226 -25.49 -9.48 -19.18
N LYS A 227 -25.23 -10.66 -18.61
CA LYS A 227 -26.20 -11.37 -17.75
C LYS A 227 -26.51 -10.58 -16.49
N LEU A 228 -25.50 -10.00 -15.85
CA LEU A 228 -25.67 -9.16 -14.67
C LEU A 228 -26.51 -7.91 -14.99
N GLN A 229 -26.23 -7.22 -16.10
CA GLN A 229 -27.02 -6.05 -16.54
C GLN A 229 -28.49 -6.41 -16.79
N ALA A 230 -28.75 -7.52 -17.49
CA ALA A 230 -30.11 -7.98 -17.75
C ALA A 230 -30.87 -8.37 -16.46
N GLU A 231 -30.18 -8.96 -15.48
CA GLU A 231 -30.78 -9.28 -14.17
C GLU A 231 -31.12 -8.01 -13.38
N MET A 232 -30.27 -6.97 -13.45
CA MET A 232 -30.52 -5.68 -12.82
C MET A 232 -31.70 -4.94 -13.45
N GLU A 233 -31.82 -4.95 -14.79
CA GLU A 233 -32.97 -4.38 -15.51
C GLU A 233 -34.27 -5.10 -15.12
N LYS A 234 -34.25 -6.43 -15.10
CA LYS A 234 -35.40 -7.24 -14.69
C LYS A 234 -35.84 -6.93 -13.25
N ARG A 235 -34.89 -6.81 -12.30
CA ARG A 235 -35.21 -6.43 -10.91
C ARG A 235 -35.77 -5.01 -10.81
N ALA A 236 -35.29 -4.07 -11.63
CA ALA A 236 -35.80 -2.71 -11.67
C ALA A 236 -37.26 -2.68 -12.15
N ASP A 237 -37.58 -3.41 -13.22
CA ASP A 237 -38.94 -3.51 -13.76
C ASP A 237 -39.92 -4.21 -12.79
N GLU A 238 -39.48 -5.28 -12.14
CA GLU A 238 -40.28 -5.98 -11.13
C GLU A 238 -40.58 -5.06 -9.93
N THR A 239 -39.60 -4.28 -9.49
CA THR A 239 -39.78 -3.30 -8.41
C THR A 239 -40.73 -2.18 -8.84
N ARG A 240 -40.58 -1.67 -10.06
CA ARG A 240 -41.48 -0.65 -10.62
C ARG A 240 -42.93 -1.12 -10.65
N LYS A 241 -43.19 -2.31 -11.19
CA LYS A 241 -44.55 -2.88 -11.23
C LYS A 241 -45.13 -3.10 -9.84
N LYS A 242 -44.31 -3.53 -8.88
CA LYS A 242 -44.73 -3.69 -7.48
C LYS A 242 -45.11 -2.37 -6.83
N LEU A 243 -44.36 -1.29 -7.11
CA LEU A 243 -44.67 0.06 -6.64
C LEU A 243 -45.94 0.62 -7.31
N GLU A 244 -46.14 0.36 -8.61
CA GLU A 244 -47.37 0.74 -9.33
C GLU A 244 -48.61 0.00 -8.79
N GLN A 245 -48.48 -1.27 -8.41
CA GLN A 245 -49.57 -2.03 -7.77
C GLN A 245 -49.86 -1.60 -6.32
N GLN A 246 -48.84 -1.13 -5.59
CA GLN A 246 -49.01 -0.60 -4.22
C GLN A 246 -49.57 0.83 -4.20
N ASN A 247 -49.35 1.62 -5.25
CA ASN A 247 -49.87 2.98 -5.40
C ASN A 247 -51.16 3.09 -6.24
N ALA A 248 -51.83 1.97 -6.55
CA ALA A 248 -53.15 2.02 -7.16
C ALA A 248 -54.14 2.66 -6.16
N PRO A 249 -54.79 3.79 -6.50
CA PRO A 249 -55.71 4.46 -5.59
C PRO A 249 -56.93 3.56 -5.33
N ALA A 250 -57.44 3.59 -4.10
CA ALA A 250 -58.81 3.17 -3.80
C ALA A 250 -59.79 4.05 -4.58
N ALA A 251 -60.00 3.72 -5.86
CA ALA A 251 -61.06 4.27 -6.69
C ALA A 251 -62.37 3.64 -6.23
N GLY A 252 -62.93 4.17 -5.16
CA GLY A 252 -64.14 3.63 -4.55
C GLY A 252 -64.65 4.45 -3.37
N ALA A 253 -64.93 5.73 -3.58
CA ALA A 253 -65.84 6.47 -2.70
C ALA A 253 -66.67 7.45 -3.56
N PRO A 254 -68.00 7.26 -3.67
CA PRO A 254 -68.85 8.19 -4.41
C PRO A 254 -68.93 9.52 -3.66
N ALA A 255 -68.80 10.62 -4.40
CA ALA A 255 -68.95 11.97 -3.86
C ALA A 255 -70.38 12.18 -3.28
N PRO A 256 -70.53 12.82 -2.11
CA PRO A 256 -71.86 13.10 -1.56
C PRO A 256 -72.54 14.19 -2.38
N ALA A 257 -73.78 13.92 -2.81
CA ALA A 257 -74.61 14.86 -3.55
C ALA A 257 -74.94 16.12 -2.71
N PRO A 258 -75.06 17.32 -3.32
CA PRO A 258 -75.50 18.50 -2.60
C PRO A 258 -77.01 18.40 -2.28
N LYS A 259 -77.36 18.71 -1.03
CA LYS A 259 -78.75 18.77 -0.51
C LYS A 259 -79.33 20.19 -0.63
N PRO A 260 -80.66 20.34 -0.50
CA PRO A 260 -81.58 20.95 -1.47
C PRO A 260 -81.58 22.48 -1.52
#